data_AF-A0A9D4MSH1-F1
#
_entry.id   AF-A0A9D4MSH1-F1
#
_cell.length_a   1.000
_cell.length_b   1.000
_cell.length_c   1.000
_cell.angle_alpha   90.00
_cell.angle_beta   90.00
_cell.angle_gamma   90.00
#
_symmetry.space_group_name_H-M   'P 1'
#
loop_
_entity.id
_entity.type
_entity.pdbx_description
1 polymer ?
#
loop_
_entity_poly.entity_id
_entity_poly.type
_entity_poly.pdbx_seq_one_letter_code
_entity_poly.pdbx_strand_id
1 'polypeptide(L)' 'MAQANITEFKIFGLLQHSHVAGVRITTCHFRGGRELPLPITDPNYDFNFQDLRKLPEEIAVHTVFT' A
#
# COMPACT_ATOMS: atom_id res chain seq x y z
N MET A 1 3.75 -19.18 22.88
CA MET A 1 2.90 -17.98 22.75
C MET A 1 1.86 -18.29 21.69
N ALA A 2 0.56 -18.07 21.95
CA ALA A 2 -0.48 -18.31 20.95
C ALA A 2 -0.44 -17.21 19.89
N GLN A 3 -0.36 -17.58 18.61
CA GLN A 3 -0.45 -16.64 17.48
C GLN A 3 -1.89 -16.09 17.45
N ALA A 4 -2.06 -14.76 17.46
CA ALA A 4 -3.36 -14.15 17.27
C ALA A 4 -3.89 -14.45 15.86
N ASN A 5 -5.15 -14.89 15.76
CA ASN A 5 -5.84 -15.06 14.48
C ASN A 5 -6.22 -13.68 13.93
N ILE A 6 -5.30 -13.02 13.22
CA ILE A 6 -5.55 -11.73 12.57
C ILE A 6 -6.34 -11.98 11.28
N THR A 7 -7.58 -11.49 11.24
CA THR A 7 -8.49 -11.61 10.10
C THR A 7 -8.46 -10.38 9.18
N GLU A 8 -7.98 -9.24 9.68
CA GLU A 8 -7.88 -7.97 8.97
C GLU A 8 -6.72 -7.12 9.50
N PHE A 9 -6.11 -6.34 8.61
CA PHE A 9 -5.30 -5.19 8.98
C PHE A 9 -5.68 -3.96 8.15
N LYS A 10 -5.35 -2.77 8.65
CA LYS A 10 -5.67 -1.51 7.99
C LYS A 10 -4.41 -0.76 7.59
N ILE A 11 -4.34 -0.38 6.32
CA ILE A 11 -3.28 0.47 5.78
C ILE A 11 -3.73 1.92 5.95
N PHE A 12 -2.95 2.72 6.68
CA PHE A 12 -3.26 4.14 6.92
C PHE A 12 -2.33 5.09 6.17
N GLY A 13 -1.22 4.59 5.61
CA GLY A 13 -0.22 5.39 4.95
C GLY A 13 0.85 4.54 4.29
N LEU A 14 1.62 5.16 3.39
CA LEU A 14 2.67 4.50 2.61
C LEU A 14 3.90 5.39 2.51
N LEU A 15 5.07 4.78 2.66
CA LEU A 15 6.35 5.39 2.33
C LEU A 15 6.90 4.62 1.14
N GLN A 16 6.96 5.28 -0.01
CA GLN A 16 7.42 4.69 -1.26
C GLN A 16 8.91 4.97 -1.44
N HIS A 17 9.66 3.95 -1.87
CA HIS A 17 11.11 4.01 -1.95
C HIS A 17 11.61 3.29 -3.21
N SER A 18 12.53 3.94 -3.92
CA SER A 18 13.37 3.35 -4.95
C SER A 18 14.75 4.03 -4.90
N HIS A 19 15.69 3.67 -5.77
CA HIS A 19 16.97 4.39 -5.90
C HIS A 19 16.87 5.46 -7.01
N VAL A 20 18.02 6.04 -7.40
CA VAL A 20 18.15 7.21 -8.31
C VAL A 20 17.38 7.09 -9.64
N ALA A 21 17.15 5.88 -10.16
CA ALA A 21 16.46 5.68 -11.43
C ALA A 21 14.92 5.71 -11.34
N GLY A 22 14.34 5.77 -10.14
CA GLY A 22 12.89 5.80 -9.97
C GLY A 22 12.28 7.14 -10.36
N VAL A 23 11.20 7.09 -11.15
CA VAL A 23 10.46 8.29 -11.61
C VAL A 23 8.96 8.24 -11.26
N ARG A 24 8.44 7.04 -10.95
CA ARG A 24 7.05 6.80 -10.57
C ARG A 24 6.94 5.51 -9.79
N ILE A 25 6.14 5.50 -8.73
CA ILE A 25 5.85 4.30 -7.94
C ILE A 25 4.33 4.14 -7.83
N THR A 26 3.85 2.91 -7.94
CA THR A 26 2.43 2.58 -7.80
C THR A 26 2.27 1.33 -6.94
N THR A 27 1.47 1.44 -5.89
CA THR A 27 1.11 0.32 -5.02
C THR A 27 -0.30 -0.12 -5.35
N CYS A 28 -0.46 -1.35 -5.83
CA CYS A 28 -1.75 -1.95 -6.19
C CYS A 28 -2.14 -3.05 -5.19
N HIS A 29 -3.44 -3.23 -4.97
CA HIS A 29 -3.99 -4.34 -4.18
C HIS A 29 -4.85 -5.23 -5.08
N PHE A 30 -4.49 -6.52 -5.16
CA PHE A 30 -5.25 -7.51 -5.92
C PHE A 30 -5.92 -8.52 -5.00
N ARG A 31 -7.16 -8.88 -5.30
CA ARG A 31 -7.92 -9.92 -4.59
C ARG A 31 -8.79 -10.69 -5.56
N GLY A 32 -8.73 -12.02 -5.50
CA GLY A 32 -9.52 -12.90 -6.37
C GLY A 32 -9.30 -12.62 -7.86
N GLY A 33 -8.09 -12.25 -8.27
CA GLY A 33 -7.75 -11.89 -9.65
C GLY A 33 -8.27 -10.52 -10.11
N ARG A 34 -8.82 -9.70 -9.22
CA ARG A 34 -9.28 -8.33 -9.52
C ARG A 34 -8.41 -7.32 -8.79
N GLU A 35 -8.07 -6.24 -9.48
CA GLU A 35 -7.51 -5.05 -8.83
C GLU A 35 -8.62 -4.39 -8.00
N LEU A 36 -8.34 -4.17 -6.72
CA LEU A 36 -9.24 -3.45 -5.82
C LEU A 36 -9.02 -1.94 -5.96
N PRO A 37 -10.03 -1.12 -5.65
CA PRO A 37 -9.91 0.34 -5.75
C PRO A 37 -8.73 0.85 -4.90
N LEU A 38 -7.98 1.79 -5.48
CA LEU A 38 -6.78 2.48 -4.97
C LEU A 38 -5.42 1.86 -5.36
N PRO A 39 -4.95 2.07 -6.60
CA PRO A 39 -3.53 2.16 -6.85
C PRO A 39 -2.99 3.46 -6.22
N ILE A 40 -2.30 3.38 -5.09
CA ILE A 40 -1.62 4.54 -4.51
C ILE A 40 -0.42 4.85 -5.39
N THR A 41 -0.57 5.91 -6.19
CA THR A 41 0.40 6.30 -7.20
C THR A 41 1.11 7.57 -6.76
N ASP A 42 2.44 7.52 -6.83
CA ASP A 42 3.28 8.71 -6.91
C ASP A 42 3.77 8.89 -8.35
N PRO A 43 3.09 9.72 -9.14
CA PRO A 43 3.43 9.90 -10.55
C PRO A 43 4.72 10.70 -10.76
N ASN A 44 5.20 11.41 -9.74
CA ASN A 44 6.37 12.31 -9.81
C ASN A 44 7.35 11.96 -8.69
N TYR A 45 7.66 10.67 -8.53
CA TYR A 45 8.54 10.21 -7.48
C TYR A 45 9.94 10.84 -7.64
N ASP A 46 10.46 11.38 -6.55
CA ASP A 46 11.81 11.92 -6.45
C ASP A 46 12.57 11.17 -5.36
N PHE A 47 13.70 10.56 -5.72
CA PHE A 47 14.57 9.87 -4.77
C PHE A 47 15.01 10.77 -3.60
N ASN A 48 15.12 12.08 -3.81
CA ASN A 48 15.52 13.04 -2.79
C ASN A 48 14.36 13.44 -1.85
N PHE A 49 13.10 13.17 -2.22
CA PHE A 49 11.92 13.50 -1.44
C PHE A 49 11.11 12.25 -1.10
N GLN A 50 11.32 11.74 0.12
CA GLN A 50 10.69 10.52 0.62
C GLN A 50 9.93 10.84 1.91
N ASP A 51 8.60 10.81 1.84
CA ASP A 51 7.73 11.10 2.99
C ASP A 51 6.64 10.02 3.14
N LEU A 52 6.15 9.85 4.36
CA LEU A 52 5.01 9.00 4.64
C LEU A 52 3.74 9.72 4.18
N ARG A 53 3.15 9.24 3.09
CA ARG A 53 1.86 9.72 2.61
C ARG A 53 0.74 9.06 3.39
N LYS A 54 0.08 9.82 4.27
CA LYS A 54 -1.14 9.38 4.93
C LYS A 54 -2.27 9.25 3.90
N LEU A 55 -3.00 8.15 3.98
CA LEU A 55 -4.19 7.96 3.15
C LEU A 55 -5.35 8.81 3.70
N PRO A 56 -6.22 9.35 2.82
CA PRO A 56 -7.43 10.06 3.26
C PRO A 56 -8.35 9.14 4.06
N GLU A 57 -8.36 7.84 3.72
CA GLU A 57 -9.11 6.79 4.42
C GLU A 57 -8.24 5.54 4.57
N GLU A 58 -8.42 4.81 5.67
CA GLU A 58 -7.72 3.54 5.90
C GLU A 58 -8.25 2.44 4.98
N ILE A 59 -7.34 1.66 4.39
CA ILE A 59 -7.69 0.54 3.51
C ILE A 59 -7.64 -0.77 4.31
N ALA A 60 -8.79 -1.43 4.45
CA ALA A 60 -8.87 -2.75 5.07
C ALA A 60 -8.35 -3.85 4.12
N VAL A 61 -7.46 -4.69 4.64
CA VAL A 61 -6.95 -5.88 3.96
C VAL A 61 -7.29 -7.10 4.81
N HIS A 62 -8.27 -7.87 4.35
CA HIS A 62 -8.64 -9.14 4.96
C HIS A 62 -7.66 -10.25 4.57
N THR A 63 -7.33 -11.11 5.52
CA THR A 63 -6.44 -12.28 5.36
C THR A 63 -7.21 -13.57 5.04
N VAL A 64 -8.53 -13.54 5.17
CA VAL A 64 -9.43 -14.65 4.86
C VAL A 64 -10.04 -14.44 3.47
N PHE A 65 -9.93 -15.46 2.64
CA PHE A 65 -10.50 -15.50 1.29
C PHE A 65 -11.93 -16.05 1.38
N THR A 66 -12.90 -15.20 1.74
CA THR A 66 -14.33 -15.51 1.60
C THR A 66 -14.88 -14.96 0.29
#